data_AF-A0A7K3IZL6-F1
#
_entry.id   AF-A0A7K3IZL6-F1
#
_cell.length_a   1.000
_cell.length_b   1.000
_cell.length_c   1.000
_cell.angle_alpha   90.00
_cell.angle_beta   90.00
_cell.angle_gamma   90.00
#
_symmetry.space_group_name_H-M   'P 1'
#
loop_
_entity.id
_entity.type
_entity.pdbx_description
1 polymer ?
#
loop_
_entity_poly.entity_id
_entity_poly.type
_entity_poly.pdbx_seq_one_letter_code
_entity_poly.pdbx_strand_id
1 'polypeptide(L)'
;MPVDPAKIWLFKIIPLQNLESVLEVGLFCKNAERDDAGYITLGSKEVITRRGATEVKCFKGTYVNDYVPFYFSVRTPMLYNIKTGHGVPPMPQENIIYLCFRLQDLITGEF
;
A
#
# COMPACT_ATOMS: atom_id res chain seq x y z
N MET A 1 21.30 -13.78 -13.17
CA MET A 1 21.91 -13.60 -11.84
C MET A 1 20.81 -13.75 -10.80
N PRO A 2 21.06 -14.42 -9.66
CA PRO A 2 20.10 -14.44 -8.57
C PRO A 2 19.85 -13.01 -8.08
N VAL A 3 18.60 -12.71 -7.78
CA VAL A 3 18.17 -11.44 -7.23
C VAL A 3 18.49 -11.41 -5.74
N ASP A 4 19.16 -10.36 -5.27
CA ASP A 4 19.53 -10.16 -3.87
C ASP A 4 18.43 -9.37 -3.14
N PRO A 5 17.62 -10.00 -2.25
CA PRO A 5 16.51 -9.32 -1.58
C PRO A 5 16.95 -8.18 -0.65
N ALA A 6 18.21 -8.16 -0.22
CA ALA A 6 18.78 -7.08 0.60
C ALA A 6 18.88 -5.75 -0.15
N LYS A 7 18.93 -5.82 -1.48
CA LYS A 7 19.06 -4.66 -2.38
C LYS A 7 17.74 -4.18 -2.95
N ILE A 8 16.65 -4.90 -2.68
CA ILE A 8 15.31 -4.51 -3.15
C ILE A 8 14.60 -3.70 -2.07
N TRP A 9 14.18 -2.50 -2.45
CA TRP A 9 13.35 -1.65 -1.63
C TRP A 9 11.88 -1.79 -2.00
N LEU A 10 11.05 -1.78 -0.97
CA LEU A 10 9.60 -1.73 -1.03
C LEU A 10 9.13 -0.43 -0.40
N PHE A 11 8.14 0.17 -1.03
CA PHE A 11 7.63 1.49 -0.67
C PHE A 11 6.13 1.43 -0.47
N LYS A 12 5.65 2.09 0.57
CA LYS A 12 4.22 2.35 0.76
C LYS A 12 4.02 3.83 1.02
N ILE A 13 3.23 4.48 0.17
CA ILE A 13 2.82 5.86 0.42
C ILE A 13 1.59 5.89 1.33
N ILE A 14 1.61 6.76 2.33
CA ILE A 14 0.45 7.04 3.20
C ILE A 14 0.36 8.56 3.44
N PRO A 15 -0.84 9.08 3.76
CA PRO A 15 -0.98 10.40 4.36
C PRO A 15 -0.21 10.46 5.69
N LEU A 16 0.45 11.58 5.95
CA LEU A 16 1.19 11.83 7.20
C LEU A 16 0.31 11.63 8.44
N GLN A 17 -0.97 11.99 8.35
CA GLN A 17 -1.96 11.87 9.42
C GLN A 17 -2.21 10.42 9.83
N ASN A 18 -1.90 9.44 8.98
CA ASN A 18 -2.04 8.03 9.32
C ASN A 18 -0.82 7.48 10.07
N LEU A 19 0.28 8.23 10.16
CA LEU A 19 1.55 7.72 10.70
C LEU A 19 1.42 7.24 12.14
N GLU A 20 0.77 8.02 13.00
CA GLU A 20 0.55 7.68 14.41
C GLU A 20 -0.19 6.33 14.54
N SER A 21 -1.36 6.20 13.91
CA SER A 21 -2.12 4.95 13.92
C SER A 21 -1.33 3.76 13.35
N VAL A 22 -0.57 3.98 12.27
CA VAL A 22 0.28 2.92 11.70
C VAL A 22 1.37 2.47 12.67
N LEU A 23 1.95 3.38 13.45
CA LEU A 23 2.95 3.04 14.46
C LEU A 23 2.35 2.36 15.68
N GLU A 24 1.11 2.69 16.04
CA GLU A 24 0.41 2.10 17.19
C GLU A 24 -0.10 0.69 16.92
N VAL A 25 -0.79 0.48 15.79
CA VAL A 25 -1.49 -0.77 15.52
C VAL A 25 -0.92 -1.57 14.35
N GLY A 26 -0.04 -0.97 13.54
CA GLY A 26 0.57 -1.61 12.38
C GLY A 26 -0.14 -1.35 11.06
N LEU A 27 0.33 -2.06 10.02
CA LEU A 27 -0.19 -1.99 8.65
C LEU A 27 -1.18 -3.13 8.37
N PHE A 28 -2.35 -2.79 7.84
CA PHE A 28 -3.40 -3.76 7.53
C PHE A 28 -3.79 -3.73 6.05
N CYS A 29 -4.28 -4.86 5.57
CA CYS A 29 -4.93 -4.96 4.27
C CYS A 29 -6.31 -4.32 4.33
N LYS A 30 -6.92 -4.03 3.16
CA LYS A 30 -8.19 -3.29 3.12
C LYS A 30 -9.36 -4.09 3.69
N ASN A 31 -9.29 -5.42 3.57
CA ASN A 31 -10.31 -6.35 4.04
C ASN A 31 -10.13 -6.79 5.50
N ALA A 32 -9.10 -6.32 6.20
CA ALA A 32 -8.94 -6.62 7.62
C ALA A 32 -10.11 -6.03 8.42
N GLU A 33 -10.71 -6.82 9.31
CA GLU A 33 -11.73 -6.35 10.25
C GLU A 33 -11.06 -5.48 11.33
N ARG A 34 -11.23 -4.16 11.22
CA ARG A 34 -10.76 -3.21 12.24
C ARG A 34 -11.57 -1.93 12.25
N ASP A 35 -11.41 -1.19 13.33
CA ASP A 35 -11.83 0.21 13.34
C ASP A 35 -10.89 1.02 12.42
N ASP A 36 -11.45 1.45 11.29
CA ASP A 36 -10.82 2.35 10.32
C ASP A 36 -11.19 3.82 10.62
N ALA A 37 -11.82 4.13 11.75
CA ALA A 37 -12.21 5.49 12.13
C ALA A 37 -10.99 6.43 12.09
N GLY A 38 -11.08 7.44 11.23
CA GLY A 38 -10.02 8.43 11.05
C GLY A 38 -8.88 8.02 10.11
N TYR A 39 -8.82 6.78 9.61
CA TYR A 39 -7.80 6.39 8.64
C TYR A 39 -8.06 7.00 7.26
N ILE A 40 -7.15 7.86 6.81
CA ILE A 40 -7.32 8.57 5.54
C ILE A 40 -6.96 7.63 4.39
N THR A 41 -7.93 7.34 3.53
CA THR A 41 -7.70 6.55 2.32
C THR A 41 -7.02 7.40 1.24
N LEU A 42 -5.94 6.89 0.67
CA LEU A 42 -5.19 7.53 -0.42
C LEU A 42 -5.23 6.66 -1.68
N GLY A 43 -5.75 7.21 -2.78
CA GLY A 43 -5.80 6.55 -4.09
C GLY A 43 -7.18 6.49 -4.73
N SER A 44 -7.28 5.82 -5.88
CA SER A 44 -8.52 5.71 -6.65
C SER A 44 -9.49 4.70 -6.06
N LYS A 45 -10.70 5.17 -5.76
CA LYS A 45 -11.82 4.31 -5.32
C LYS A 45 -12.09 3.19 -6.31
N GLU A 46 -12.10 3.49 -7.61
CA GLU A 46 -12.31 2.50 -8.67
C GLU A 46 -11.25 1.38 -8.62
N VAL A 47 -9.97 1.75 -8.50
CA VAL A 47 -8.86 0.78 -8.41
C VAL A 47 -8.98 -0.06 -7.13
N ILE A 48 -9.32 0.56 -6.00
CA ILE A 48 -9.50 -0.13 -4.71
C ILE A 48 -10.67 -1.11 -4.79
N THR A 49 -11.80 -0.72 -5.35
CA THR A 49 -12.97 -1.60 -5.54
C THR A 49 -12.63 -2.77 -6.45
N ARG A 50 -11.95 -2.51 -7.58
CA ARG A 50 -11.53 -3.57 -8.51
C ARG A 50 -10.65 -4.61 -7.83
N ARG A 51 -9.70 -4.17 -6.98
CA ARG A 51 -8.83 -5.07 -6.21
C ARG A 51 -9.60 -5.95 -5.22
N GLY A 52 -10.70 -5.44 -4.66
CA GLY A 52 -11.60 -6.22 -3.80
C GLY A 52 -12.29 -7.38 -4.52
N ALA A 53 -12.46 -7.28 -5.84
CA ALA A 53 -13.08 -8.31 -6.68
C ALA A 53 -12.07 -9.11 -7.51
N THR A 54 -10.76 -8.85 -7.38
CA THR A 54 -9.71 -9.54 -8.15
C THR A 54 -9.12 -10.67 -7.33
N GLU A 55 -9.41 -11.92 -7.69
CA GLU A 55 -8.84 -13.10 -7.04
C GLU A 55 -7.33 -13.25 -7.35
N VAL A 56 -6.54 -13.64 -6.35
CA VAL A 56 -5.10 -13.89 -6.49
C VAL A 56 -4.89 -15.30 -7.05
N LYS A 57 -4.43 -15.39 -8.30
CA LYS A 57 -4.28 -16.67 -9.02
C LYS A 57 -3.39 -17.71 -8.32
N CYS A 58 -2.36 -17.26 -7.60
CA CYS A 58 -1.43 -18.13 -6.88
C CYS A 58 -1.90 -18.49 -5.46
N PHE A 59 -2.95 -17.84 -4.94
CA PHE A 59 -3.54 -18.11 -3.62
C PHE A 59 -5.06 -18.08 -3.74
N LYS A 60 -5.63 -19.19 -4.23
CA LYS A 60 -7.07 -19.31 -4.49
C LYS A 60 -7.90 -19.01 -3.25
N GLY A 61 -9.07 -18.39 -3.45
CA GLY A 61 -9.96 -17.98 -2.36
C GLY A 61 -9.54 -16.69 -1.65
N THR A 62 -8.43 -16.05 -2.06
CA THR A 62 -8.03 -14.72 -1.60
C THR A 62 -8.11 -13.69 -2.72
N TYR A 63 -8.29 -12.44 -2.35
CA TYR A 63 -8.41 -11.29 -3.24
C TYR A 63 -7.24 -10.33 -3.03
N VAL A 64 -6.97 -9.46 -4.02
CA VAL A 64 -5.86 -8.51 -3.92
C VAL A 64 -5.98 -7.60 -2.68
N ASN A 65 -7.19 -7.28 -2.22
CA ASN A 65 -7.41 -6.49 -1.00
C ASN A 65 -7.20 -7.24 0.32
N ASP A 66 -6.94 -8.56 0.29
CA ASP A 66 -6.55 -9.35 1.47
C ASP A 66 -5.06 -9.19 1.82
N TYR A 67 -4.31 -8.46 0.99
CA TYR A 67 -2.88 -8.22 1.16
C TYR A 67 -2.55 -6.72 1.30
N VAL A 68 -1.48 -6.41 2.05
CA VAL A 68 -0.97 -5.04 2.16
C VAL A 68 -0.23 -4.65 0.87
N PRO A 69 -0.63 -3.59 0.15
CA PRO A 69 0.03 -3.21 -1.10
C PRO A 69 1.34 -2.46 -0.86
N PHE A 70 2.39 -2.89 -1.58
CA PHE A 70 3.69 -2.22 -1.67
C PHE A 70 4.04 -1.92 -3.14
N TYR A 71 4.87 -0.90 -3.33
CA TYR A 71 5.44 -0.50 -4.62
C TYR A 71 6.94 -0.83 -4.67
N PHE A 72 7.42 -1.23 -5.84
CA PHE A 72 8.86 -1.39 -6.12
C PHE A 72 9.51 -0.11 -6.66
N SER A 73 8.75 1.00 -6.71
CA SER A 73 9.25 2.30 -7.19
C SER A 73 8.78 3.43 -6.28
N VAL A 74 9.59 4.50 -6.21
CA VAL A 74 9.26 5.70 -5.46
C VAL A 74 8.24 6.57 -6.20
N ARG A 75 8.33 6.70 -7.53
CA ARG A 75 7.40 7.50 -8.33
C ARG A 75 6.42 6.57 -9.03
N THR A 76 5.15 6.65 -8.63
CA THR A 76 4.09 5.81 -9.17
C THR A 76 3.09 6.62 -9.99
N PRO A 77 2.38 6.02 -10.96
CA PRO A 77 1.26 6.69 -11.63
C PRO A 77 0.21 7.20 -10.64
N MET A 78 -0.03 6.48 -9.55
CA MET A 78 -0.97 6.91 -8.51
C MET A 78 -0.48 8.18 -7.80
N LEU A 79 0.83 8.30 -7.50
CA LEU A 79 1.40 9.53 -6.94
C LEU A 79 1.21 10.72 -7.88
N TYR A 80 1.38 10.52 -9.19
CA TYR A 80 1.13 11.57 -10.19
C TYR A 80 -0.36 11.96 -10.25
N ASN A 81 -1.27 10.99 -10.19
CA ASN A 81 -2.71 11.25 -10.11
C ASN A 81 -3.08 12.04 -8.84
N ILE A 82 -2.49 11.70 -7.69
CA ILE A 82 -2.69 12.44 -6.44
C ILE A 82 -2.11 13.87 -6.55
N LYS A 83 -0.97 14.04 -7.21
CA LYS A 83 -0.39 15.38 -7.42
C LYS A 83 -1.28 16.25 -8.30
N THR A 84 -1.87 15.67 -9.35
CA THR A 84 -2.66 16.41 -10.36
C THR A 84 -4.15 16.46 -10.07
N GLY A 85 -4.65 15.66 -9.13
CA GLY A 85 -6.09 15.48 -8.88
C GLY A 85 -6.81 14.64 -9.95
N HIS A 86 -6.07 13.93 -10.82
CA HIS A 86 -6.67 13.15 -11.90
C HIS A 86 -7.29 11.85 -11.38
N GLY A 87 -8.62 11.81 -11.30
CA GLY A 87 -9.39 10.64 -10.86
C GLY A 87 -9.28 10.31 -9.37
N VAL A 88 -8.61 11.16 -8.58
CA VAL A 88 -8.45 11.06 -7.12
C VAL A 88 -8.40 12.46 -6.51
N PRO A 89 -8.83 12.65 -5.25
CA PRO A 89 -8.64 13.92 -4.56
C PRO A 89 -7.14 14.27 -4.50
N PRO A 90 -6.75 15.52 -4.83
CA PRO A 90 -5.35 15.91 -4.74
C PRO A 90 -4.90 16.03 -3.29
N MET A 91 -3.62 15.77 -3.05
CA MET A 91 -2.98 15.95 -1.75
C MET A 91 -1.62 16.63 -1.92
N PRO A 92 -1.29 17.66 -1.11
CA PRO A 92 0.05 18.25 -1.09
C PRO A 92 1.10 17.17 -0.86
N GLN A 93 2.18 17.20 -1.65
CA GLN A 93 3.21 16.16 -1.59
C GLN A 93 3.91 16.12 -0.21
N GLU A 94 4.01 17.26 0.49
CA GLU A 94 4.53 17.33 1.86
C GLU A 94 3.70 16.52 2.88
N ASN A 95 2.43 16.23 2.57
CA ASN A 95 1.55 15.44 3.42
C ASN A 95 1.58 13.94 3.06
N ILE A 96 2.39 13.53 2.09
CA ILE A 96 2.53 12.12 1.68
C ILE A 96 3.91 11.64 2.10
N ILE A 97 3.96 10.63 2.95
CA ILE A 97 5.21 10.03 3.41
C ILE A 97 5.39 8.63 2.81
N TYR A 98 6.65 8.19 2.76
CA TYR A 98 7.02 6.84 2.38
C TYR A 98 7.36 6.04 3.62
N LEU A 99 6.70 4.90 3.77
CA LEU A 99 7.21 3.80 4.57
C LEU A 99 8.12 2.97 3.68
N CYS A 100 9.37 2.80 4.08
CA CYS A 100 10.43 2.16 3.31
C CYS A 100 10.85 0.87 4.00
N PHE A 101 10.84 -0.24 3.26
CA PHE A 101 11.22 -1.56 3.75
C PHE A 101 12.21 -2.18 2.79
N ARG A 102 13.14 -3.01 3.29
CA ARG A 102 13.87 -3.92 2.40
C ARG A 102 13.04 -5.17 2.23
N LEU A 103 13.07 -5.75 1.03
CA LEU A 103 12.33 -6.97 0.73
C LEU A 103 12.75 -8.11 1.68
N GLN A 104 14.04 -8.23 1.99
CA GLN A 104 14.54 -9.19 2.98
C GLN A 104 13.89 -9.09 4.37
N ASP A 105 13.40 -7.89 4.76
CA ASP A 105 12.84 -7.65 6.09
C ASP A 105 11.36 -8.09 6.14
N LEU A 106 10.74 -8.36 4.98
CA LEU A 106 9.34 -8.79 4.84
C LEU A 106 9.16 -10.21 4.31
N ILE A 107 10.17 -10.80 3.65
CA ILE A 107 10.08 -12.19 3.19
C ILE A 107 10.21 -13.12 4.39
N THR A 108 9.20 -13.96 4.59
CA THR A 108 9.21 -15.07 5.54
C THR A 108 9.35 -16.40 4.81
N GLY A 109 9.97 -17.39 5.45
CA GLY A 109 10.04 -18.76 4.93
C GLY A 109 8.74 -19.55 5.09
N GLU A 110 7.79 -19.00 5.83
CA GLU A 110 6.45 -19.54 6.06
C GLU A 110 5.43 -18.66 5.33
N PHE A 111 4.46 -19.31 4.68
CA PHE A 111 3.33 -18.68 3.98
C PHE A 111 2.03 -19.34 4.45
#